data_AF-A0A974SFE4-F1
#
_entry.id   AF-A0A974SFE4-F1
#
_cell.length_a   1.000
_cell.length_b   1.000
_cell.length_c   1.000
_cell.angle_alpha   90.00
_cell.angle_beta   90.00
_cell.angle_gamma   90.00
#
_symmetry.space_group_name_H-M   'P 1'
#
loop_
_entity.id
_entity.type
_entity.pdbx_description
1 polymer ?
#
loop_
_entity_poly.entity_id
_entity_poly.type
_entity_poly.pdbx_seq_one_letter_code
_entity_poly.pdbx_strand_id
1 'polypeptide(L)'
;MMKQLFPIRHVMGYLASLVLSAAALIVIYGDLSKGANMAVLLVTAIIQASLQLFVFMHIGESADTKKELYINIAYALFVGLVTIYGTLYIFVWGWYA
;
A
#
# COMPACT_ATOMS: atom_id res chain seq x y z
N MET A 1 -20.68 25.48 14.76
CA MET A 1 -19.97 25.72 13.49
C MET A 1 -18.51 25.21 13.58
N MET A 2 -18.29 23.92 13.89
CA MET A 2 -16.94 23.29 13.90
C MET A 2 -16.95 21.80 13.48
N LYS A 3 -18.10 21.23 13.12
CA LYS A 3 -18.24 19.80 12.72
C LYS A 3 -17.80 19.50 11.28
N GLN A 4 -17.30 20.49 10.55
CA GLN A 4 -16.93 20.39 9.11
C GLN A 4 -15.44 20.68 8.87
N LEU A 5 -14.66 21.04 9.90
CA LEU A 5 -13.26 21.49 9.70
C LEU A 5 -12.25 20.34 9.71
N PHE A 6 -12.61 19.20 10.30
CA PHE A 6 -11.79 17.99 10.26
C PHE A 6 -12.63 16.83 9.69
N PRO A 7 -12.35 16.37 8.46
CA PRO A 7 -12.99 15.19 7.93
C PRO A 7 -12.58 13.97 8.75
N ILE A 8 -13.46 13.56 9.67
CA ILE A 8 -13.22 12.49 10.65
C ILE A 8 -12.75 11.20 9.96
N ARG A 9 -13.23 10.92 8.74
CA ARG A 9 -12.83 9.74 7.94
C ARG A 9 -11.34 9.74 7.59
N HIS A 10 -10.76 10.90 7.27
CA HIS A 10 -9.31 10.99 7.00
C HIS A 10 -8.47 10.94 8.25
N VAL A 11 -8.93 11.56 9.34
CA VAL A 11 -8.23 11.51 10.62
C VAL A 11 -8.14 10.06 11.12
N MET A 12 -9.22 9.29 11.02
CA MET A 12 -9.22 7.87 11.36
C MET A 12 -8.32 7.04 10.45
N GLY A 13 -8.32 7.32 9.14
CA GLY A 13 -7.41 6.68 8.19
C GLY A 13 -5.94 6.95 8.51
N TYR A 14 -5.61 8.20 8.82
CA TYR A 14 -4.26 8.60 9.22
C TYR A 14 -3.83 7.93 10.53
N LEU A 15 -4.70 7.87 11.53
CA LEU A 15 -4.40 7.19 12.78
C LEU A 15 -4.15 5.69 12.57
N ALA A 16 -4.96 5.04 11.73
CA ALA A 16 -4.77 3.63 11.38
C ALA A 16 -3.45 3.38 10.64
N SER A 17 -3.03 4.29 9.73
CA SER A 17 -1.72 4.18 9.06
C SER A 17 -0.55 4.37 10.03
N LEU A 18 -0.68 5.25 11.02
CA LEU A 18 0.31 5.42 12.09
C LEU A 18 0.46 4.14 12.92
N VAL A 19 -0.67 3.54 13.32
CA VAL A 19 -0.67 2.29 14.12
C VAL A 19 -0.02 1.14 13.34
N LEU A 20 -0.38 0.95 12.06
CA LEU A 20 0.25 -0.11 11.25
C LEU A 20 1.75 0.12 11.06
N SER A 21 2.18 1.37 10.88
CA SER A 21 3.60 1.70 10.74
C SER A 21 4.37 1.46 12.03
N ALA A 22 3.80 1.83 13.18
CA ALA A 22 4.37 1.54 14.49
C ALA A 22 4.45 0.02 14.75
N ALA A 23 3.42 -0.74 14.38
CA ALA A 23 3.43 -2.20 14.48
C ALA A 23 4.55 -2.82 13.63
N ALA A 24 4.74 -2.36 12.40
CA ALA A 24 5.83 -2.81 11.54
C ALA A 24 7.22 -2.48 12.14
N LEU A 25 7.39 -1.30 12.74
CA LEU A 25 8.63 -0.92 13.42
C LEU A 25 8.92 -1.82 14.63
N ILE A 26 7.92 -2.14 15.45
CA ILE A 26 8.07 -3.04 16.60
C ILE A 26 8.53 -4.43 16.13
N VAL A 27 8.00 -4.92 15.01
CA VAL A 27 8.39 -6.21 14.43
C VAL A 27 9.84 -6.20 13.95
N ILE A 28 10.31 -5.11 13.35
CA ILE A 28 11.72 -4.98 12.89
C ILE A 28 12.70 -4.97 14.07
N TYR A 29 12.39 -4.23 15.13
CA TYR A 29 13.25 -4.14 16.31
C TYR A 29 13.01 -5.28 17.32
N GLY A 30 11.98 -6.09 17.12
CA GLY A 30 11.67 -7.26 17.91
C GLY A 30 12.53 -8.46 17.54
N ASP A 31 12.77 -9.33 18.52
CA ASP A 31 13.60 -10.53 18.37
C ASP A 31 12.79 -11.71 17.81
N LEU A 32 12.25 -11.53 16.61
CA LEU A 32 11.49 -12.54 15.87
C LEU A 32 12.39 -13.18 14.80
N SER A 33 12.04 -14.41 14.40
CA SER A 33 12.77 -15.09 13.33
C SER A 33 12.66 -14.31 12.01
N LYS A 34 13.71 -14.36 11.18
CA LYS A 34 13.75 -13.63 9.89
C LYS A 34 12.53 -13.93 9.00
N GLY A 35 12.04 -15.18 9.03
CA GLY A 35 10.85 -15.59 8.28
C GLY A 35 9.56 -14.98 8.82
N ALA A 36 9.37 -14.98 10.14
CA ALA A 36 8.21 -14.36 10.78
C ALA A 36 8.19 -12.84 10.57
N ASN A 37 9.35 -12.17 10.68
CA ASN A 37 9.49 -10.74 10.40
C ASN A 37 9.08 -10.39 8.98
N MET A 38 9.59 -11.11 7.98
CA MET A 38 9.24 -10.85 6.59
C MET A 38 7.74 -11.04 6.32
N ALA A 39 7.13 -12.10 6.87
CA ALA A 39 5.71 -12.35 6.69
C ALA A 39 4.83 -11.22 7.27
N VAL A 40 5.13 -10.78 8.49
CA VAL A 40 4.36 -9.70 9.14
C VAL A 40 4.57 -8.37 8.42
N LEU A 41 5.79 -8.07 7.97
CA LEU A 41 6.08 -6.86 7.18
C LEU A 41 5.35 -6.86 5.84
N LEU A 42 5.29 -8.00 5.16
CA LEU A 42 4.56 -8.11 3.89
C LEU A 42 3.06 -7.87 4.09
N VAL A 43 2.46 -8.49 5.12
CA VAL A 43 1.03 -8.33 5.44
C VAL A 43 0.71 -6.88 5.81
N THR A 44 1.51 -6.28 6.69
CA THR A 44 1.31 -4.87 7.08
C THR A 44 1.49 -3.91 5.91
N ALA A 45 2.45 -4.17 5.00
CA ALA A 45 2.64 -3.37 3.79
C ALA A 45 1.43 -3.44 2.83
N ILE A 46 0.84 -4.62 2.63
CA ILE A 46 -0.35 -4.78 1.78
C ILE A 46 -1.56 -4.04 2.37
N ILE A 47 -1.76 -4.14 3.69
CA ILE A 47 -2.84 -3.43 4.38
C ILE A 47 -2.62 -1.92 4.28
N GLN A 48 -1.38 -1.44 4.44
CA GLN A 48 -1.04 -0.03 4.25
C GLN A 48 -1.32 0.47 2.84
N ALA A 49 -0.89 -0.26 1.82
CA ALA A 49 -1.15 0.09 0.43
C ALA A 49 -2.66 0.16 0.14
N SER A 50 -3.44 -0.77 0.69
CA SER A 50 -4.90 -0.78 0.57
C SER A 50 -5.53 0.42 1.26
N LEU A 51 -5.10 0.74 2.48
CA LEU A 51 -5.58 1.92 3.21
C LEU A 51 -5.29 3.21 2.44
N GLN A 52 -4.11 3.32 1.83
CA GLN A 52 -3.75 4.44 0.97
C GLN A 52 -4.69 4.57 -0.24
N LEU A 53 -4.98 3.45 -0.88
CA LEU A 53 -5.85 3.39 -2.04
C LEU A 53 -7.29 3.78 -1.72
N PHE A 54 -7.88 3.21 -0.66
CA PHE A 54 -9.30 3.40 -0.36
C PHE A 54 -9.61 4.66 0.46
N VAL A 55 -8.76 5.02 1.43
CA VAL A 55 -9.05 6.11 2.37
C VAL A 55 -8.49 7.45 1.92
N PHE A 56 -7.30 7.46 1.30
CA PHE A 56 -6.66 8.70 0.85
C PHE A 56 -6.93 9.01 -0.61
N MET A 57 -7.06 7.99 -1.46
CA MET A 57 -7.27 8.18 -2.90
C MET A 57 -8.75 8.26 -3.32
N HIS A 58 -9.70 8.18 -2.38
CA HIS A 58 -11.14 8.39 -2.63
C HIS A 58 -11.75 7.68 -3.83
N ILE A 59 -11.21 6.52 -4.19
CA ILE A 59 -11.54 5.80 -5.42
C ILE A 59 -13.05 5.49 -5.58
N GLY A 60 -13.79 5.44 -4.47
CA GLY A 60 -15.22 5.14 -4.49
C GLY A 60 -16.16 6.36 -4.60
N GLU A 61 -15.67 7.59 -4.50
CA GLU A 61 -16.53 8.77 -4.30
C GLU A 61 -16.93 9.48 -5.61
N SER A 62 -16.18 9.31 -6.69
CA SER A 62 -16.53 9.84 -8.02
C SER A 62 -17.52 8.92 -8.75
N ALA A 63 -18.82 9.20 -8.66
CA ALA A 63 -19.89 8.32 -9.15
C ALA A 63 -19.89 8.04 -10.66
N ASP A 64 -19.50 9.00 -11.49
CA ASP A 64 -19.63 8.90 -12.95
C ASP A 64 -18.50 8.11 -13.64
N THR A 65 -17.33 7.99 -13.02
CA THR A 65 -16.11 7.45 -13.68
C THR A 65 -15.42 6.32 -12.90
N LYS A 66 -16.14 5.66 -11.98
CA LYS A 66 -15.56 4.60 -11.12
C LYS A 66 -14.83 3.53 -11.94
N LYS A 67 -15.43 3.05 -13.03
CA LYS A 67 -14.86 1.98 -13.87
C LYS A 67 -13.52 2.38 -14.49
N GLU A 68 -13.40 3.59 -15.06
CA GLU A 68 -12.14 4.05 -15.65
C GLU A 68 -11.06 4.24 -14.59
N LEU A 69 -11.42 4.75 -13.41
CA LEU A 69 -10.44 4.93 -12.32
C LEU A 69 -9.87 3.60 -11.83
N TYR A 70 -10.73 2.58 -11.64
CA TYR A 70 -10.27 1.23 -11.28
C TYR A 70 -9.38 0.61 -12.36
N ILE A 71 -9.73 0.81 -13.64
CA ILE A 71 -8.92 0.33 -14.78
C ILE A 71 -7.56 1.03 -14.80
N ASN A 72 -7.51 2.36 -14.63
CA ASN A 72 -6.26 3.12 -14.62
C ASN A 72 -5.34 2.70 -13.48
N ILE A 73 -5.89 2.44 -12.29
CA ILE A 73 -5.12 1.98 -11.13
C ILE A 73 -4.61 0.55 -11.34
N ALA A 74 -5.44 -0.34 -11.87
CA ALA A 74 -5.03 -1.69 -12.22
C ALA A 74 -3.92 -1.67 -13.30
N TYR A 75 -4.04 -0.78 -14.29
CA TYR A 75 -3.03 -0.58 -15.32
C TYR A 75 -1.73 -0.02 -14.74
N ALA A 76 -1.80 0.97 -13.84
CA ALA A 76 -0.61 1.51 -13.16
C ALA A 76 0.09 0.44 -12.31
N LEU A 77 -0.67 -0.38 -11.58
CA LEU A 77 -0.13 -1.51 -10.82
C LEU A 77 0.54 -2.54 -11.75
N PHE A 78 -0.11 -2.87 -12.86
CA PHE A 78 0.45 -3.79 -13.86
C PHE A 78 1.78 -3.28 -14.44
N VAL A 79 1.83 -2.03 -14.90
CA VAL A 79 3.06 -1.41 -15.43
C VAL A 79 4.16 -1.40 -14.37
N GLY A 80 3.83 -1.09 -13.12
CA GLY A 80 4.79 -1.12 -12.00
C GLY A 80 5.35 -2.53 -11.77
N LEU A 81 4.48 -3.55 -11.72
CA LEU A 81 4.91 -4.93 -11.54
C LEU A 81 5.76 -5.43 -12.72
N VAL A 82 5.35 -5.17 -13.96
CA VAL A 82 6.12 -5.54 -15.15
C VAL A 82 7.50 -4.87 -15.15
N THR A 83 7.57 -3.62 -14.71
CA THR A 83 8.85 -2.90 -14.62
C THR A 83 9.76 -3.52 -13.55
N ILE A 84 9.23 -3.80 -12.35
CA ILE A 84 10.00 -4.43 -11.26
C ILE A 84 10.46 -5.84 -11.65
N TYR A 85 9.54 -6.69 -12.11
CA TYR A 85 9.89 -8.06 -12.48
C TYR A 85 10.75 -8.11 -13.75
N GLY A 86 10.52 -7.24 -14.72
CA GLY A 86 11.32 -7.16 -15.94
C GLY A 86 12.75 -6.72 -15.65
N THR A 87 12.94 -5.72 -14.78
CA THR A 87 14.28 -5.30 -14.37
C THR A 87 14.98 -6.37 -13.52
N LEU A 88 14.28 -6.99 -12.57
CA LEU A 88 14.82 -8.13 -11.83
C LEU A 88 15.20 -9.28 -12.75
N TYR A 89 14.38 -9.59 -13.77
CA TYR A 89 14.68 -10.61 -14.75
C TYR A 89 15.97 -10.31 -15.50
N ILE A 90 16.15 -9.09 -16.00
CA ILE A 90 17.38 -8.71 -16.73
C ILE A 90 18.61 -8.77 -15.81
N PHE A 91 18.54 -8.17 -14.63
CA PHE A 91 19.73 -8.03 -13.76
C PHE A 91 20.08 -9.30 -12.98
N VAL A 92 19.10 -10.12 -12.62
CA VAL A 92 19.33 -11.35 -11.85
C VAL A 92 19.51 -12.55 -12.77
N TRP A 93 18.71 -12.65 -13.85
CA TRP A 93 18.70 -13.83 -14.72
C TRP A 93 19.25 -13.59 -16.12
N GLY A 94 19.11 -12.39 -16.69
CA GLY A 94 19.53 -12.10 -18.06
C GLY A 94 21.01 -11.74 -18.23
N TRP A 95 21.67 -11.24 -17.18
CA TRP A 95 23.09 -10.82 -17.24
C TRP A 95 24.08 -11.93 -16.83
N TYR A 96 23.62 -12.89 -16.01
CA TYR A 96 24.45 -13.99 -15.48
C TYR A 96 24.13 -15.37 -16.09
N ALA A 97 23.20 -15.45 -17.06
CA ALA A 97 22.94 -16.64 -17.87
C ALA A 97 23.68 -16.54 -19.21
#